data_AF-A0A6B3EMJ4-F1
#
_entry.id   AF-A0A6B3EMJ4-F1
#
_cell.length_a   1.000
_cell.length_b   1.000
_cell.length_c   1.000
_cell.angle_alpha   90.00
_cell.angle_beta   90.00
_cell.angle_gamma   90.00
#
_symmetry.space_group_name_H-M   'P 1'
#
loop_
_entity.id
_entity.type
_entity.pdbx_description
1 polymer ?
#
loop_
_entity_poly.entity_id
_entity_poly.type
_entity_poly.pdbx_seq_one_letter_code
_entity_poly.pdbx_strand_id
1 'polypeptide(L)'
;MPATNLPHRPVELSGGPRTPSRPGHSPALTSGSGRAAALIGALTVCQTALMVGLGLLITGPAGGFWPLTDEDLVNEGFERLRTGPLTDVSFIASEAGNTTTVVVITVLSCLGLLLIPRLPRWREAVFLAVSVSLQSLVFLVVSVSVERDRPDVDRLDSSPPTSSYTSGHTGAATALYAGLAVLALSRIRGPWRKAVGGLLLLIPLVVAVARLYRGMHHPTDVLGGLMNGALSLLIVGHTLMSDSGRPAPPPSNAFGIALRATAERTDHVAGHTVVIVNPTVTDDTQRETLRLVLEQHGHHSVEFVSTTADDPGGGQAAAAVRDGASLVVVCGGDGTIRTVADALANTGVPLAVVPCGTGNLLARNLGLPTAPAAALDAALSGSLRAIDLGHIEGDSLPATHFTAMSGAGLDAAMLENTGDGTKSAIGWPAYVVAGVRSLRAPRMSVSIRLDDGPVLHRTARMVLLANIGRVQGGAALVPAAEPDDGLLDLAVFDPHGPGGWLRVGGVLLRGRSKPPSPSAEGSFPPVDGADHGTPVEYFTFRRAELRFDSVQPREFDGDPARPGRLLMAEVRPGALSVLLPSREA
;
A
#
# COMPACT_ATOMS: atom_id res chain seq x y z
N MET A 1 71.59 23.35 -53.39
CA MET A 1 70.90 24.14 -52.34
C MET A 1 70.51 23.19 -51.20
N PRO A 2 70.51 23.67 -49.94
CA PRO A 2 71.06 22.94 -48.80
C PRO A 2 70.06 22.11 -48.00
N ALA A 3 70.64 21.31 -47.10
CA ALA A 3 70.04 20.47 -46.08
C ALA A 3 69.11 21.21 -45.10
N THR A 4 68.19 20.46 -44.50
CA THR A 4 67.68 20.75 -43.16
C THR A 4 67.27 19.46 -42.43
N ASN A 5 68.05 19.17 -41.39
CA ASN A 5 67.73 18.27 -40.28
C ASN A 5 66.47 18.72 -39.54
N LEU A 6 65.72 17.78 -38.93
CA LEU A 6 65.30 17.74 -37.50
C LEU A 6 64.25 16.63 -37.25
N PRO A 7 64.01 16.16 -36.00
CA PRO A 7 64.27 14.76 -35.64
C PRO A 7 63.06 13.94 -35.15
N HIS A 8 63.32 12.64 -34.96
CA HIS A 8 62.48 11.65 -34.26
C HIS A 8 61.96 12.09 -32.88
N ARG A 9 60.69 11.77 -32.60
CA ARG A 9 60.20 11.37 -31.27
C ARG A 9 59.22 10.19 -31.41
N PRO A 10 59.37 9.10 -30.62
CA PRO A 10 58.44 7.98 -30.61
C PRO A 10 57.17 8.30 -29.82
N VAL A 11 56.02 7.84 -30.33
CA VAL A 11 54.71 7.91 -29.67
C VAL A 11 54.62 6.76 -28.65
N GLU A 12 54.63 7.10 -27.36
CA GLU A 12 54.33 6.16 -26.28
C GLU A 12 52.84 5.79 -26.29
N LEU A 13 52.54 4.51 -26.48
CA LEU A 13 51.24 3.91 -26.21
C LEU A 13 51.15 3.57 -24.71
N SER A 14 50.64 4.51 -23.91
CA SER A 14 50.20 4.24 -22.53
C SER A 14 48.72 3.86 -22.54
N GLY A 15 48.46 2.55 -22.55
CA GLY A 15 47.14 1.97 -22.27
C GLY A 15 47.03 1.63 -20.78
N GLY A 16 46.54 2.57 -19.98
CA GLY A 16 46.04 2.31 -18.64
C GLY A 16 44.50 2.39 -18.62
N PRO A 17 43.80 1.57 -17.82
CA PRO A 17 42.34 1.63 -17.74
C PRO A 17 41.89 2.98 -17.17
N ARG A 18 41.19 3.76 -17.98
CA ARG A 18 40.55 5.01 -17.57
C ARG A 18 39.43 4.69 -16.59
N THR A 19 39.62 5.09 -15.33
CA THR A 19 38.54 5.17 -14.34
C THR A 19 37.48 6.17 -14.82
N PRO A 20 36.20 5.80 -14.92
CA PRO A 20 35.15 6.77 -15.19
C PRO A 20 34.98 7.67 -13.97
N SER A 21 35.14 8.96 -14.17
CA SER A 21 34.88 10.02 -13.20
C SER A 21 33.42 9.97 -12.73
N ARG A 22 33.23 9.92 -11.41
CA ARG A 22 31.92 10.03 -10.76
C ARG A 22 31.29 11.40 -11.07
N PRO A 23 30.08 11.49 -11.65
CA PRO A 23 29.30 12.72 -11.57
C PRO A 23 28.78 12.89 -10.13
N GLY A 24 29.09 14.04 -9.53
CA GLY A 24 28.68 14.37 -8.17
C GLY A 24 27.17 14.31 -7.99
N HIS A 25 26.72 13.63 -6.94
CA HIS A 25 25.32 13.63 -6.52
C HIS A 25 25.02 14.87 -5.68
N SER A 26 24.15 15.73 -6.19
CA SER A 26 23.36 16.63 -5.34
C SER A 26 22.36 15.80 -4.51
N PRO A 27 22.08 16.19 -3.26
CA PRO A 27 21.22 15.43 -2.36
C PRO A 27 19.74 15.63 -2.74
N ALA A 28 19.18 14.74 -3.55
CA ALA A 28 17.75 14.70 -3.79
C ALA A 28 17.04 13.97 -2.63
N LEU A 29 16.53 14.75 -1.68
CA LEU A 29 15.66 14.31 -0.60
C LEU A 29 14.40 13.60 -1.13
N THR A 30 14.01 12.57 -0.38
CA THR A 30 12.71 11.86 -0.40
C THR A 30 11.53 12.78 -0.77
N SER A 31 11.04 12.70 -2.00
CA SER A 31 10.10 13.69 -2.53
C SER A 31 8.61 13.27 -2.55
N GLY A 32 8.27 12.01 -2.24
CA GLY A 32 6.86 11.54 -2.34
C GLY A 32 5.93 12.08 -1.25
N SER A 33 6.20 11.76 0.02
CA SER A 33 5.37 12.16 1.16
C SER A 33 5.45 13.67 1.44
N GLY A 34 6.64 14.27 1.27
CA GLY A 34 6.84 15.71 1.39
C GLY A 34 6.08 16.51 0.34
N ARG A 35 6.01 16.03 -0.92
CA ARG A 35 5.21 16.68 -1.97
C ARG A 35 3.72 16.53 -1.73
N ALA A 36 3.24 15.36 -1.29
CA ALA A 36 1.83 15.18 -0.97
C ALA A 36 1.38 16.09 0.19
N ALA A 37 2.16 16.16 1.26
CA ALA A 37 1.89 17.06 2.38
C ALA A 37 1.99 18.54 1.97
N ALA A 38 2.99 18.91 1.16
CA ALA A 38 3.13 20.27 0.63
C ALA A 38 1.98 20.64 -0.32
N LEU A 39 1.51 19.71 -1.14
CA LEU A 39 0.39 19.92 -2.07
C LEU A 39 -0.93 20.03 -1.31
N ILE A 40 -1.17 19.18 -0.31
CA ILE A 40 -2.32 19.33 0.60
C ILE A 40 -2.25 20.70 1.27
N GLY A 41 -1.09 21.10 1.80
CA GLY A 41 -0.90 22.42 2.42
C GLY A 41 -1.19 23.57 1.45
N ALA A 42 -0.64 23.53 0.24
CA ALA A 42 -0.86 24.56 -0.78
C ALA A 42 -2.34 24.65 -1.20
N LEU A 43 -2.98 23.52 -1.48
CA LEU A 43 -4.40 23.46 -1.84
C LEU A 43 -5.30 23.89 -0.68
N THR A 44 -4.90 23.61 0.56
CA THR A 44 -5.59 24.08 1.78
C THR A 44 -5.55 25.60 1.88
N VAL A 45 -4.40 26.22 1.59
CA VAL A 45 -4.27 27.68 1.55
C VAL A 45 -5.17 28.26 0.46
N CYS A 46 -5.20 27.65 -0.73
CA CYS A 46 -6.11 28.06 -1.81
C CYS A 46 -7.58 27.91 -1.41
N GLN A 47 -7.98 26.79 -0.79
CA GLN A 47 -9.32 26.57 -0.27
C GLN A 47 -9.69 27.63 0.77
N THR A 48 -8.78 27.92 1.71
CA THR A 48 -8.99 28.93 2.75
C THR A 48 -9.18 30.31 2.14
N ALA A 49 -8.30 30.71 1.22
CA ALA A 49 -8.41 31.99 0.52
C ALA A 49 -9.71 32.10 -0.28
N LEU A 50 -10.14 31.03 -0.94
CA LEU A 50 -11.43 30.98 -1.64
C LEU A 50 -12.60 31.13 -0.67
N MET A 51 -12.60 30.41 0.46
CA MET A 51 -13.68 30.48 1.44
C MET A 51 -13.75 31.87 2.10
N VAL A 52 -12.61 32.43 2.50
CA VAL A 52 -12.55 33.81 3.03
C VAL A 52 -13.00 34.81 1.98
N GLY A 53 -12.53 34.69 0.74
CA GLY A 53 -12.92 35.57 -0.36
C GLY A 53 -14.42 35.53 -0.65
N LEU A 54 -15.03 34.35 -0.66
CA LEU A 54 -16.48 34.20 -0.82
C LEU A 54 -17.24 34.79 0.38
N GLY A 55 -16.75 34.58 1.60
CA GLY A 55 -17.36 35.18 2.79
C GLY A 55 -17.34 36.70 2.74
N LEU A 56 -16.18 37.30 2.44
CA LEU A 56 -16.03 38.76 2.28
C LEU A 56 -16.85 39.31 1.11
N LEU A 57 -17.01 38.51 0.04
CA LEU A 57 -17.85 38.88 -1.09
C LEU A 57 -19.32 38.98 -0.67
N ILE A 58 -19.81 37.96 0.05
CA ILE A 58 -21.19 37.88 0.55
C ILE A 58 -21.48 38.98 1.58
N THR A 59 -20.55 39.25 2.50
CA THR A 59 -20.72 40.29 3.53
C THR A 59 -20.47 41.71 3.01
N GLY A 60 -19.84 41.85 1.84
CA GLY A 60 -19.49 43.13 1.24
C GLY A 60 -20.27 43.40 -0.06
N PRO A 61 -19.58 43.43 -1.22
CA PRO A 61 -20.14 43.95 -2.46
C PRO A 61 -21.28 43.11 -3.06
N ALA A 62 -21.38 41.82 -2.73
CA ALA A 62 -22.46 40.97 -3.24
C ALA A 62 -23.72 40.96 -2.35
N GLY A 63 -23.67 41.52 -1.13
CA GLY A 63 -24.78 41.47 -0.18
C GLY A 63 -26.10 42.07 -0.69
N GLY A 64 -26.03 43.00 -1.64
CA GLY A 64 -27.21 43.61 -2.28
C GLY A 64 -27.74 42.89 -3.53
N PHE A 65 -27.20 41.71 -3.87
CA PHE A 65 -27.56 40.98 -5.09
C PHE A 65 -28.30 39.68 -4.78
N TRP A 66 -29.26 39.32 -5.62
CA TRP A 66 -29.95 38.03 -5.56
C TRP A 66 -28.95 36.86 -5.70
N PRO A 67 -29.03 35.78 -4.89
CA PRO A 67 -30.10 35.44 -3.95
C PRO A 67 -29.92 35.95 -2.50
N LEU A 68 -28.87 36.72 -2.20
CA LEU A 68 -28.53 37.16 -0.83
C LEU A 68 -29.60 38.08 -0.23
N THR A 69 -30.31 38.84 -1.06
CA THR A 69 -31.41 39.71 -0.64
C THR A 69 -32.65 38.96 -0.14
N ASP A 70 -32.81 37.69 -0.54
CA ASP A 70 -34.02 36.90 -0.26
C ASP A 70 -33.75 35.84 0.84
N GLU A 71 -32.54 35.79 1.40
CA GLU A 71 -32.17 34.81 2.42
C GLU A 71 -32.99 34.94 3.69
N ASP A 72 -33.29 36.17 4.09
CA ASP A 72 -34.13 36.44 5.27
C ASP A 72 -35.55 35.91 5.08
N LEU A 73 -36.12 36.02 3.87
CA LEU A 73 -37.42 35.44 3.55
C LEU A 73 -37.44 33.92 3.68
N VAL A 74 -36.32 33.26 3.34
CA VAL A 74 -36.15 31.81 3.52
C VAL A 74 -36.11 31.47 5.01
N ASN A 75 -35.35 32.23 5.81
CA ASN A 75 -35.25 32.03 7.25
C ASN A 75 -36.60 32.24 7.97
N GLU A 76 -37.32 33.33 7.66
CA GLU A 76 -38.68 33.59 8.15
C GLU A 76 -39.68 32.52 7.69
N GLY A 77 -39.51 32.00 6.47
CA GLY A 77 -40.28 30.87 5.95
C GLY A 77 -40.13 29.63 6.83
N PHE A 78 -38.90 29.29 7.20
CA PHE A 78 -38.61 28.18 8.11
C PHE A 78 -39.14 28.41 9.52
N GLU A 79 -39.05 29.64 10.05
CA GLU A 79 -39.62 29.99 11.36
C GLU A 79 -41.14 29.75 11.40
N ARG A 80 -41.85 30.14 10.34
CA ARG A 80 -43.30 29.90 10.22
C ARG A 80 -43.70 28.43 10.12
N LEU A 81 -42.80 27.57 9.63
CA LEU A 81 -43.04 26.12 9.51
C LEU A 81 -42.80 25.36 10.82
N ARG A 82 -42.43 26.05 11.91
CA ARG A 82 -42.06 25.39 13.16
C ARG A 82 -43.24 24.71 13.84
N THR A 83 -43.08 23.44 14.16
CA THR A 83 -44.02 22.66 14.98
C THR A 83 -43.25 21.84 16.00
N GLY A 84 -43.87 21.46 17.13
CA GLY A 84 -43.23 20.66 18.18
C GLY A 84 -42.48 19.42 17.63
N PRO A 85 -43.14 18.54 16.86
CA PRO A 85 -42.48 17.36 16.30
C PRO A 85 -41.34 17.66 15.33
N LEU A 86 -41.49 18.67 14.46
CA LEU A 86 -40.43 19.06 13.53
C LEU A 86 -39.24 19.69 14.25
N THR A 87 -39.48 20.37 15.38
CA THR A 87 -38.44 20.93 16.23
C THR A 87 -37.59 19.84 16.88
N ASP A 88 -38.20 18.76 17.38
CA ASP A 88 -37.46 17.62 17.94
C ASP A 88 -36.64 16.89 16.86
N VAL A 89 -37.22 16.68 15.68
CA VAL A 89 -36.51 16.07 14.54
C VAL A 89 -35.34 16.95 14.11
N SER A 90 -35.53 18.28 14.05
CA SER A 90 -34.45 19.22 13.70
C SER A 90 -33.30 19.20 14.70
N PHE A 91 -33.59 18.95 15.98
CA PHE A 91 -32.57 18.83 17.02
C PHE A 91 -31.70 17.59 16.79
N ILE A 92 -32.31 16.43 16.61
CA ILE A 92 -31.60 15.16 16.32
C ILE A 92 -30.79 15.29 15.02
N ALA A 93 -31.36 15.89 13.99
CA ALA A 93 -30.68 16.15 12.73
C ALA A 93 -29.47 17.07 12.90
N SER A 94 -29.60 18.15 13.68
CA SER A 94 -28.49 19.07 13.96
C SER A 94 -27.37 18.41 14.78
N GLU A 95 -27.71 17.51 15.70
CA GLU A 95 -26.75 16.78 16.53
C GLU A 95 -25.83 15.85 15.74
N ALA A 96 -26.26 15.38 14.56
CA ALA A 96 -25.41 14.60 13.67
C ALA A 96 -24.18 15.39 13.16
N GLY A 97 -24.27 16.73 13.10
CA GLY A 97 -23.19 17.63 12.74
C GLY A 97 -22.44 18.24 13.93
N ASN A 98 -22.87 17.98 15.17
CA ASN A 98 -22.23 18.49 16.38
C ASN A 98 -20.75 18.07 16.44
N THR A 99 -19.87 18.99 16.85
CA THR A 99 -18.42 18.75 16.95
C THR A 99 -18.09 17.49 17.75
N THR A 100 -18.72 17.27 18.91
CA THR A 100 -18.45 16.08 19.73
C THR A 100 -18.91 14.81 19.01
N THR A 101 -20.09 14.83 18.40
CA THR A 101 -20.62 13.70 17.61
C THR A 101 -19.71 13.38 16.43
N VAL A 102 -19.29 14.39 15.66
CA VAL A 102 -18.41 14.22 14.51
C VAL A 102 -17.05 13.67 14.94
N VAL A 103 -16.44 14.20 16.01
CA VAL A 103 -15.16 13.70 16.52
C VAL A 103 -15.30 12.24 16.98
N VAL A 104 -16.32 11.92 17.76
CA VAL A 104 -16.55 10.56 18.26
C VAL A 104 -16.77 9.58 17.10
N ILE A 105 -17.65 9.90 16.15
CA ILE A 105 -17.90 9.03 14.99
C ILE A 105 -16.66 8.92 14.10
N THR A 106 -15.91 9.99 13.91
CA THR A 106 -14.64 9.95 13.15
C THR A 106 -13.64 9.03 13.83
N VAL A 107 -13.43 9.16 15.14
CA VAL A 107 -12.52 8.31 15.91
C VAL A 107 -12.99 6.86 15.87
N LEU A 108 -14.28 6.58 16.11
CA LEU A 108 -14.83 5.23 16.03
C LEU A 108 -14.72 4.63 14.62
N SER A 109 -14.91 5.44 13.57
CA SER A 109 -14.77 5.02 12.18
C SER A 109 -13.31 4.73 11.84
N CYS A 110 -12.37 5.59 12.24
CA CYS A 110 -10.94 5.38 12.08
C CYS A 110 -10.48 4.15 12.86
N LEU A 111 -10.91 3.99 14.11
CA LEU A 111 -10.65 2.79 14.91
C LEU A 111 -11.24 1.56 14.23
N GLY A 112 -12.48 1.61 13.73
CA GLY A 112 -13.06 0.52 12.94
C GLY A 112 -12.22 0.19 11.70
N LEU A 113 -11.81 1.18 10.92
CA LEU A 113 -10.96 0.99 9.73
C LEU A 113 -9.57 0.44 10.06
N LEU A 114 -9.03 0.75 11.24
CA LEU A 114 -7.73 0.28 11.71
C LEU A 114 -7.80 -1.09 12.43
N LEU A 115 -8.92 -1.41 13.09
CA LEU A 115 -9.08 -2.56 13.97
C LEU A 115 -9.90 -3.70 13.35
N ILE A 116 -10.70 -3.48 12.30
CA ILE A 116 -11.42 -4.54 11.58
C ILE A 116 -10.40 -5.42 10.84
N PRO A 117 -10.27 -6.71 11.18
CA PRO A 117 -9.25 -7.57 10.59
C PRO A 117 -9.66 -7.98 9.17
N ARG A 118 -8.98 -7.39 8.17
CA ARG A 118 -8.77 -7.83 6.77
C ARG A 118 -8.04 -6.71 5.98
N LEU A 119 -6.82 -6.38 6.43
CA LEU A 119 -5.96 -5.25 6.05
C LEU A 119 -6.25 -3.97 6.87
N PRO A 120 -5.31 -3.44 7.67
CA PRO A 120 -5.47 -2.15 8.32
C PRO A 120 -5.58 -1.08 7.24
N ARG A 121 -6.76 -0.46 7.17
CA ARG A 121 -7.12 0.53 6.15
C ARG A 121 -6.61 1.91 6.55
N TRP A 122 -5.31 1.99 6.76
CA TRP A 122 -4.66 3.19 7.30
C TRP A 122 -4.80 4.37 6.33
N ARG A 123 -4.78 4.14 5.01
CA ARG A 123 -4.98 5.19 4.01
C ARG A 123 -6.39 5.76 4.08
N GLU A 124 -7.38 4.91 4.31
CA GLU A 124 -8.79 5.29 4.46
C GLU A 124 -9.04 6.00 5.79
N ALA A 125 -8.41 5.53 6.88
CA ALA A 125 -8.45 6.20 8.18
C ALA A 125 -7.75 7.56 8.12
N VAL A 126 -6.58 7.65 7.47
CA VAL A 126 -5.87 8.92 7.25
C VAL A 126 -6.67 9.83 6.33
N PHE A 127 -7.27 9.32 5.26
CA PHE A 127 -8.18 10.09 4.40
C PHE A 127 -9.30 10.72 5.21
N LEU A 128 -10.04 9.92 5.99
CA LEU A 128 -11.16 10.42 6.79
C LEU A 128 -10.71 11.42 7.86
N ALA A 129 -9.68 11.07 8.63
CA ALA A 129 -9.17 11.91 9.72
C ALA A 129 -8.60 13.24 9.21
N VAL A 130 -7.81 13.22 8.13
CA VAL A 130 -7.21 14.42 7.54
C VAL A 130 -8.29 15.28 6.90
N SER A 131 -9.28 14.71 6.20
CA SER A 131 -10.38 15.50 5.62
C SER A 131 -11.22 16.22 6.67
N VAL A 132 -11.59 15.55 7.78
CA VAL A 132 -12.35 16.18 8.87
C VAL A 132 -11.52 17.25 9.59
N SER A 133 -10.23 16.98 9.84
CA SER A 133 -9.32 17.93 10.47
C SER A 133 -9.08 19.17 9.59
N LEU A 134 -8.89 18.94 8.28
CA LEU A 134 -8.69 19.99 7.30
C LEU A 134 -9.92 20.90 7.20
N GLN A 135 -11.12 20.32 7.11
CA GLN A 135 -12.37 21.07 7.09
C GLN A 135 -12.50 21.95 8.35
N SER A 136 -12.17 21.39 9.53
CA SER A 136 -12.24 22.11 10.81
C SER A 136 -11.24 23.27 10.88
N LEU A 137 -10.02 23.06 10.37
CA LEU A 137 -9.00 24.10 10.28
C LEU A 137 -9.43 25.26 9.37
N VAL A 138 -9.92 24.94 8.17
CA VAL A 138 -10.42 25.96 7.23
C VAL A 138 -11.62 26.71 7.83
N PHE A 139 -12.56 25.99 8.46
CA PHE A 139 -13.69 26.61 9.15
C PHE A 139 -13.22 27.60 10.22
N LEU A 140 -12.25 27.22 11.05
CA LEU A 140 -11.74 28.11 12.10
C LEU A 140 -11.14 29.39 11.52
N VAL A 141 -10.28 29.26 10.49
CA VAL A 141 -9.67 30.42 9.84
C VAL A 141 -10.71 31.34 9.20
N VAL A 142 -11.72 30.77 8.51
CA VAL A 142 -12.80 31.55 7.92
C VAL A 142 -13.61 32.26 9.01
N SER A 143 -13.93 31.57 10.10
CA SER A 143 -14.78 32.10 11.18
C SER A 143 -14.17 33.30 11.91
N VAL A 144 -12.83 33.43 11.90
CA VAL A 144 -12.12 34.58 12.46
C VAL A 144 -11.80 35.67 11.44
N SER A 145 -11.92 35.36 10.14
CA SER A 145 -11.58 36.29 9.04
C SER A 145 -12.80 36.99 8.46
N VAL A 146 -13.99 36.39 8.56
CA VAL A 146 -15.23 36.89 7.99
C VAL A 146 -16.23 37.14 9.11
N GLU A 147 -16.60 38.39 9.33
CA GLU A 147 -17.66 38.74 10.28
C GLU A 147 -19.00 38.77 9.55
N ARG A 148 -19.86 37.78 9.84
CA ARG A 148 -21.23 37.71 9.32
C ARG A 148 -22.20 37.49 10.46
N ASP A 149 -23.19 38.36 10.56
CA ASP A 149 -24.29 38.23 11.51
C ASP A 149 -25.19 37.05 11.18
N ARG A 150 -25.77 36.47 12.23
CA ARG A 150 -26.73 35.37 12.10
C ARG A 150 -28.11 35.91 11.67
N PRO A 151 -28.99 35.06 11.14
CA PRO A 151 -30.36 35.46 10.78
C PRO A 151 -31.12 36.11 11.94
N ASP A 152 -31.90 37.15 11.64
CA ASP A 152 -32.75 37.85 12.61
C ASP A 152 -34.12 37.18 12.76
N VAL A 153 -34.10 35.96 13.32
CA VAL A 153 -35.29 35.15 13.64
C VAL A 153 -35.16 34.58 15.05
N ASP A 154 -36.25 34.08 15.65
CA ASP A 154 -36.14 33.40 16.94
C ASP A 154 -35.25 32.15 16.81
N ARG A 155 -34.28 31.98 17.71
CA ARG A 155 -33.23 30.95 17.60
C ARG A 155 -33.47 29.84 18.61
N LEU A 156 -33.50 28.61 18.10
CA LEU A 156 -33.76 27.43 18.93
C LEU A 156 -32.52 26.89 19.66
N ASP A 157 -31.32 27.39 19.32
CA ASP A 157 -30.05 27.03 19.98
C ASP A 157 -29.29 28.27 20.44
N SER A 158 -28.50 28.13 21.52
CA SER A 158 -27.51 29.13 21.90
C SER A 158 -26.36 29.17 20.87
N SER A 159 -26.01 30.37 20.39
CA SER A 159 -24.90 30.55 19.45
C SER A 159 -23.58 30.86 20.16
N PRO A 160 -22.47 30.14 19.86
CA PRO A 160 -21.14 30.57 20.26
C PRO A 160 -20.75 31.89 19.57
N PRO A 161 -19.75 32.65 20.10
CA PRO A 161 -19.32 33.95 19.59
C PRO A 161 -18.44 33.78 18.33
N THR A 162 -18.99 33.14 17.30
CA THR A 162 -18.33 32.89 16.02
C THR A 162 -19.22 33.41 14.90
N SER A 163 -18.60 33.77 13.77
CA SER A 163 -19.30 34.15 12.54
C SER A 163 -20.36 33.15 12.10
N SER A 164 -21.40 33.64 11.42
CA SER A 164 -22.41 32.79 10.78
C SER A 164 -21.84 32.02 9.58
N TYR A 165 -20.86 32.58 8.87
CA TYR A 165 -20.23 31.97 7.70
C TYR A 165 -18.87 31.33 8.04
N THR A 166 -18.58 30.07 7.68
CA THR A 166 -19.46 29.04 7.12
C THR A 166 -20.16 28.25 8.24
N SER A 167 -21.19 27.47 7.91
CA SER A 167 -21.82 26.58 8.89
C SER A 167 -20.88 25.42 9.29
N GLY A 168 -20.32 25.49 10.50
CA GLY A 168 -19.40 24.48 11.04
C GLY A 168 -20.01 23.07 11.14
N HIS A 169 -21.24 22.94 11.64
CA HIS A 169 -21.94 21.65 11.73
C HIS A 169 -22.19 21.02 10.36
N THR A 170 -22.60 21.84 9.38
CA THR A 170 -22.83 21.37 8.01
C THR A 170 -21.52 20.93 7.34
N GLY A 171 -20.44 21.71 7.52
CA GLY A 171 -19.13 21.35 6.97
C GLY A 171 -18.54 20.09 7.59
N ALA A 172 -18.62 19.96 8.93
CA ALA A 172 -18.14 18.80 9.66
C ALA A 172 -18.93 17.53 9.29
N ALA A 173 -20.26 17.63 9.21
CA ALA A 173 -21.12 16.55 8.71
C ALA A 173 -20.75 16.16 7.27
N THR A 174 -20.50 17.13 6.40
CA THR A 174 -20.09 16.85 5.01
C THR A 174 -18.78 16.10 4.95
N ALA A 175 -17.73 16.58 5.63
CA ALA A 175 -16.43 15.93 5.64
C ALA A 175 -16.50 14.49 6.19
N LEU A 176 -17.28 14.26 7.25
CA LEU A 176 -17.46 12.93 7.85
C LEU A 176 -18.32 12.01 6.99
N TYR A 177 -19.60 12.34 6.79
CA TYR A 177 -20.57 11.40 6.20
C TYR A 177 -20.37 11.25 4.69
N ALA A 178 -20.00 12.31 3.95
CA ALA A 178 -19.63 12.15 2.55
C ALA A 178 -18.28 11.42 2.40
N GLY A 179 -17.34 11.61 3.34
CA GLY A 179 -16.11 10.80 3.42
C GLY A 179 -16.41 9.32 3.62
N LEU A 180 -17.30 8.98 4.57
CA LEU A 180 -17.79 7.62 4.76
C LEU A 180 -18.55 7.10 3.53
N ALA A 181 -19.30 7.94 2.80
CA ALA A 181 -19.98 7.55 1.57
C ALA A 181 -19.00 7.17 0.46
N VAL A 182 -17.92 7.94 0.28
CA VAL A 182 -16.82 7.62 -0.65
C VAL A 182 -16.21 6.26 -0.30
N LEU A 183 -15.97 6.00 0.99
CA LEU A 183 -15.46 4.71 1.46
C LEU A 183 -16.47 3.56 1.24
N ALA A 184 -17.76 3.80 1.49
CA ALA A 184 -18.81 2.82 1.29
C ALA A 184 -18.98 2.45 -0.20
N LEU A 185 -19.03 3.45 -1.09
CA LEU A 185 -19.21 3.25 -2.53
C LEU A 185 -18.02 2.55 -3.18
N SER A 186 -16.80 2.85 -2.71
CA SER A 186 -15.59 2.22 -3.22
C SER A 186 -15.37 0.80 -2.71
N ARG A 187 -15.93 0.41 -1.56
CA ARG A 187 -15.56 -0.84 -0.86
C ARG A 187 -16.68 -1.84 -0.62
N ILE A 188 -17.93 -1.42 -0.49
CA ILE A 188 -19.05 -2.36 -0.33
C ILE A 188 -19.33 -3.01 -1.68
N ARG A 189 -19.40 -4.35 -1.70
CA ARG A 189 -19.79 -5.12 -2.89
C ARG A 189 -21.32 -5.31 -2.93
N GLY A 190 -21.88 -5.33 -4.14
CA GLY A 190 -23.31 -5.52 -4.37
C GLY A 190 -24.13 -4.22 -4.46
N PRO A 191 -25.45 -4.32 -4.71
CA PRO A 191 -26.32 -3.17 -4.98
C PRO A 191 -26.51 -2.27 -3.75
N TRP A 192 -26.40 -2.84 -2.54
CA TRP A 192 -26.54 -2.13 -1.26
C TRP A 192 -25.55 -0.97 -1.08
N ARG A 193 -24.40 -0.98 -1.76
CA ARG A 193 -23.43 0.12 -1.69
C ARG A 193 -24.03 1.47 -2.12
N LYS A 194 -24.93 1.46 -3.12
CA LYS A 194 -25.59 2.68 -3.61
C LYS A 194 -26.60 3.20 -2.59
N ALA A 195 -27.33 2.30 -1.93
CA ALA A 195 -28.27 2.65 -0.87
C ALA A 195 -27.54 3.23 0.35
N VAL A 196 -26.47 2.57 0.82
CA VAL A 196 -25.64 3.04 1.96
C VAL A 196 -24.95 4.36 1.63
N GLY A 197 -24.32 4.47 0.45
CA GLY A 197 -23.69 5.71 0.00
C GLY A 197 -24.69 6.86 -0.13
N GLY A 198 -25.88 6.60 -0.68
CA GLY A 198 -26.95 7.58 -0.79
C GLY A 198 -27.47 8.05 0.56
N LEU A 199 -27.67 7.13 1.52
CA LEU A 199 -28.09 7.47 2.88
C LEU A 199 -27.04 8.34 3.58
N LEU A 200 -25.75 8.03 3.45
CA LEU A 200 -24.68 8.81 4.03
C LEU A 200 -24.56 10.21 3.42
N LEU A 201 -24.78 10.36 2.10
CA LEU A 201 -24.82 11.65 1.43
C LEU A 201 -26.06 12.49 1.76
N LEU A 202 -27.14 11.85 2.23
CA LEU A 202 -28.35 12.55 2.68
C LEU A 202 -28.14 13.25 4.03
N ILE A 203 -27.31 12.71 4.92
CA ILE A 203 -27.12 13.25 6.27
C ILE A 203 -26.65 14.72 6.27
N PRO A 204 -25.61 15.12 5.52
CA PRO A 204 -25.19 16.53 5.46
C PRO A 204 -26.28 17.48 4.95
N LEU A 205 -27.15 17.02 4.05
CA LEU A 205 -28.29 17.80 3.54
C LEU A 205 -29.37 17.97 4.60
N VAL A 206 -29.63 16.92 5.39
CA VAL A 206 -30.57 16.96 6.51
C VAL A 206 -30.04 17.88 7.62
N VAL A 207 -28.74 17.80 7.93
CA VAL A 207 -28.07 18.73 8.86
C VAL A 207 -28.21 20.18 8.36
N ALA A 208 -27.92 20.41 7.09
CA ALA A 208 -28.05 21.71 6.42
C ALA A 208 -29.44 22.32 6.62
N VAL A 209 -30.50 21.56 6.28
CA VAL A 209 -31.89 22.01 6.46
C VAL A 209 -32.23 22.23 7.94
N ALA A 210 -31.75 21.37 8.84
CA ALA A 210 -31.96 21.57 10.27
C ALA A 210 -31.31 22.86 10.79
N ARG A 211 -30.15 23.26 10.28
CA ARG A 211 -29.50 24.53 10.68
C ARG A 211 -30.27 25.76 10.19
N LEU A 212 -30.91 25.69 9.02
CA LEU A 212 -31.83 26.73 8.53
C LEU A 212 -33.11 26.77 9.37
N TYR A 213 -33.74 25.61 9.59
CA TYR A 213 -34.97 25.48 10.39
C TYR A 213 -34.81 26.06 11.80
N ARG A 214 -33.66 25.82 12.44
CA ARG A 214 -33.34 26.31 13.79
C ARG A 214 -32.91 27.79 13.82
N GLY A 215 -32.88 28.48 12.68
CA GLY A 215 -32.56 29.90 12.58
C GLY A 215 -31.09 30.23 12.81
N MET A 216 -30.19 29.25 12.64
CA MET A 216 -28.80 29.40 13.10
C MET A 216 -27.85 29.96 12.04
N HIS A 217 -28.23 29.87 10.76
CA HIS A 217 -27.39 30.16 9.61
C HIS A 217 -28.25 30.57 8.41
N HIS A 218 -27.70 31.40 7.52
CA HIS A 218 -28.29 31.71 6.23
C HIS A 218 -28.12 30.55 5.22
N PRO A 219 -28.94 30.45 4.16
CA PRO A 219 -28.76 29.45 3.10
C PRO A 219 -27.33 29.38 2.54
N THR A 220 -26.70 30.53 2.29
CA THR A 220 -25.31 30.60 1.80
C THR A 220 -24.27 30.17 2.83
N ASP A 221 -24.54 30.31 4.13
CA ASP A 221 -23.63 29.80 5.18
C ASP A 221 -23.59 28.27 5.17
N VAL A 222 -24.75 27.66 4.95
CA VAL A 222 -24.92 26.21 4.88
C VAL A 222 -24.31 25.67 3.58
N LEU A 223 -24.52 26.34 2.44
CA LEU A 223 -23.83 26.03 1.18
C LEU A 223 -22.30 26.16 1.30
N GLY A 224 -21.82 27.21 1.97
CA GLY A 224 -20.41 27.39 2.28
C GLY A 224 -19.87 26.25 3.15
N GLY A 225 -20.66 25.75 4.11
CA GLY A 225 -20.33 24.57 4.91
C GLY A 225 -20.19 23.30 4.05
N LEU A 226 -21.18 23.01 3.20
CA LEU A 226 -21.15 21.87 2.26
C LEU A 226 -19.92 21.94 1.34
N MET A 227 -19.66 23.10 0.76
CA MET A 227 -18.52 23.33 -0.13
C MET A 227 -17.19 23.16 0.59
N ASN A 228 -17.04 23.70 1.81
CA ASN A 228 -15.83 23.55 2.61
C ASN A 228 -15.52 22.06 2.89
N GLY A 229 -16.52 21.29 3.33
CA GLY A 229 -16.35 19.85 3.55
C GLY A 229 -16.05 19.06 2.27
N ALA A 230 -16.72 19.38 1.16
CA ALA A 230 -16.50 18.74 -0.13
C ALA A 230 -15.09 19.02 -0.70
N LEU A 231 -14.63 20.28 -0.65
CA LEU A 231 -13.28 20.65 -1.08
C LEU A 231 -12.21 19.95 -0.25
N SER A 232 -12.38 19.87 1.07
CA SER A 232 -11.44 19.13 1.92
C SER A 232 -11.38 17.63 1.59
N LEU A 233 -12.51 17.02 1.21
CA LEU A 233 -12.53 15.63 0.72
C LEU A 233 -11.84 15.49 -0.65
N LEU A 234 -12.06 16.42 -1.57
CA LEU A 234 -11.44 16.39 -2.90
C LEU A 234 -9.92 16.57 -2.84
N ILE A 235 -9.42 17.51 -2.03
CA ILE A 235 -7.98 17.76 -1.85
C ILE A 235 -7.29 16.52 -1.29
N VAL A 236 -7.83 15.95 -0.21
CA VAL A 236 -7.24 14.78 0.45
C VAL A 236 -7.41 13.53 -0.42
N GLY A 237 -8.55 13.37 -1.08
CA GLY A 237 -8.82 12.27 -2.00
C GLY A 237 -7.90 12.28 -3.22
N HIS A 238 -7.75 13.42 -3.88
CA HIS A 238 -6.87 13.56 -5.04
C HIS A 238 -5.40 13.29 -4.68
N THR A 239 -4.94 13.75 -3.52
CA THR A 239 -3.53 13.59 -3.13
C THR A 239 -3.21 12.20 -2.56
N LEU A 240 -4.10 11.61 -1.76
CA LEU A 240 -3.87 10.32 -1.12
C LEU A 240 -4.32 9.12 -1.97
N MET A 241 -5.24 9.29 -2.92
CA MET A 241 -5.75 8.19 -3.76
C MET A 241 -5.21 8.22 -5.20
N SER A 242 -4.58 9.31 -5.65
CA SER A 242 -4.03 9.43 -7.03
C SER A 242 -2.58 8.95 -7.19
N ASP A 243 -2.02 8.22 -6.22
CA ASP A 243 -0.64 7.72 -6.28
C ASP A 243 -0.52 6.42 -7.12
N SER A 244 -1.12 6.45 -8.31
CA SER A 244 -0.89 5.51 -9.40
C SER A 244 -0.09 6.24 -10.49
N GLY A 245 1.21 5.94 -10.55
CA GLY A 245 2.03 6.15 -11.75
C GLY A 245 2.54 7.56 -12.00
N ARG A 246 3.79 7.83 -11.60
CA ARG A 246 4.68 8.68 -12.41
C ARG A 246 5.99 7.92 -12.69
N PRO A 247 6.30 7.60 -13.96
CA PRO A 247 7.51 6.89 -14.32
C PRO A 247 8.76 7.77 -14.12
N ALA A 248 9.86 7.12 -13.73
CA ALA A 248 11.19 7.73 -13.68
C ALA A 248 11.76 7.88 -15.10
N PRO A 249 12.62 8.89 -15.36
CA PRO A 249 13.21 9.06 -16.69
C PRO A 249 14.14 7.86 -17.04
N PRO A 250 14.15 7.41 -18.30
CA PRO A 250 14.87 6.21 -18.71
C PRO A 250 16.40 6.41 -18.69
N PRO A 251 17.16 5.32 -18.45
CA PRO A 251 18.63 5.37 -18.51
C PRO A 251 19.13 5.59 -19.94
N SER A 252 20.31 6.21 -20.06
CA SER A 252 20.95 6.67 -21.30
C SER A 252 21.35 5.59 -22.31
N ASN A 253 21.03 4.32 -22.05
CA ASN A 253 21.32 3.15 -22.87
C ASN A 253 20.07 2.40 -23.38
N ALA A 254 18.87 2.98 -23.22
CA ALA A 254 17.58 2.36 -23.60
C ALA A 254 17.53 1.87 -25.06
N PHE A 255 18.17 2.58 -25.99
CA PHE A 255 18.17 2.22 -27.41
C PHE A 255 18.98 0.93 -27.70
N GLY A 256 20.07 0.69 -26.96
CA GLY A 256 20.90 -0.51 -27.13
C GLY A 256 20.25 -1.77 -26.55
N ILE A 257 19.43 -1.61 -25.51
CA ILE A 257 18.66 -2.70 -24.89
C ILE A 257 17.46 -3.06 -25.77
N ALA A 258 16.76 -2.04 -26.30
CA ALA A 258 15.64 -2.23 -27.22
C ALA A 258 16.05 -3.00 -28.48
N LEU A 259 17.23 -2.71 -29.06
CA LEU A 259 17.71 -3.40 -30.27
C LEU A 259 18.00 -4.89 -30.04
N ARG A 260 18.51 -5.26 -28.86
CA ARG A 260 18.75 -6.66 -28.49
C ARG A 260 17.44 -7.39 -28.19
N ALA A 261 16.52 -6.73 -27.49
CA ALA A 261 15.20 -7.27 -27.21
C ALA A 261 14.36 -7.50 -28.48
N THR A 262 14.52 -6.67 -29.53
CA THR A 262 13.86 -6.88 -30.83
C THR A 262 14.48 -8.02 -31.64
N ALA A 263 15.76 -8.33 -31.46
CA ALA A 263 16.41 -9.43 -32.17
C ALA A 263 16.03 -10.81 -31.60
N GLU A 264 15.71 -10.88 -30.31
CA GLU A 264 15.27 -12.11 -29.62
C GLU A 264 13.74 -12.34 -29.73
N ARG A 265 12.96 -11.33 -30.14
CA ARG A 265 11.47 -11.40 -30.16
C ARG A 265 10.86 -12.21 -31.31
N THR A 266 11.66 -12.72 -32.23
CA THR A 266 11.16 -13.34 -33.47
C THR A 266 11.03 -14.87 -33.45
N ASP A 267 11.46 -15.57 -32.39
CA ASP A 267 11.52 -17.06 -32.38
C ASP A 267 10.63 -17.78 -31.33
N HIS A 268 9.72 -17.09 -30.64
CA HIS A 268 8.80 -17.74 -29.68
C HIS A 268 7.33 -17.59 -30.07
N VAL A 269 6.94 -18.24 -31.17
CA VAL A 269 5.53 -18.48 -31.50
C VAL A 269 5.39 -19.93 -32.01
N ALA A 270 5.05 -20.84 -31.10
CA ALA A 270 4.32 -22.12 -31.27
C ALA A 270 4.73 -23.13 -30.18
N GLY A 271 4.36 -22.88 -28.92
CA GLY A 271 4.67 -23.79 -27.82
C GLY A 271 3.46 -24.09 -26.92
N HIS A 272 3.49 -25.26 -26.29
CA HIS A 272 2.45 -25.75 -25.39
C HIS A 272 2.41 -24.92 -24.10
N THR A 273 1.24 -24.37 -23.76
CA THR A 273 1.03 -23.54 -22.58
C THR A 273 0.26 -24.32 -21.52
N VAL A 274 0.79 -24.40 -20.31
CA VAL A 274 0.13 -25.08 -19.19
C VAL A 274 -0.36 -24.06 -18.18
N VAL A 275 -1.65 -24.10 -17.86
CA VAL A 275 -2.29 -23.25 -16.86
C VAL A 275 -2.59 -24.07 -15.62
N ILE A 276 -1.82 -23.83 -14.56
CA ILE A 276 -1.98 -24.46 -13.25
C ILE A 276 -2.97 -23.64 -12.43
N VAL A 277 -4.10 -24.25 -12.06
CA VAL A 277 -5.22 -23.57 -11.40
C VAL A 277 -5.48 -24.16 -10.03
N ASN A 278 -5.52 -23.32 -9.01
CA ASN A 278 -6.06 -23.70 -7.71
C ASN A 278 -7.61 -23.61 -7.72
N PRO A 279 -8.34 -24.75 -7.68
CA PRO A 279 -9.79 -24.77 -7.80
C PRO A 279 -10.53 -24.17 -6.58
N THR A 280 -9.85 -23.99 -5.45
CA THR A 280 -10.46 -23.40 -4.24
C THR A 280 -10.68 -21.90 -4.35
N VAL A 281 -9.97 -21.24 -5.28
CA VAL A 281 -10.00 -19.78 -5.48
C VAL A 281 -10.31 -19.38 -6.92
N THR A 282 -10.59 -20.35 -7.79
CA THR A 282 -10.82 -20.13 -9.23
C THR A 282 -12.04 -20.92 -9.68
N ASP A 283 -13.01 -20.25 -10.28
CA ASP A 283 -14.20 -20.87 -10.87
C ASP A 283 -14.08 -21.08 -12.39
N ASP A 284 -15.06 -21.77 -12.98
CA ASP A 284 -15.09 -22.05 -14.41
C ASP A 284 -15.21 -20.79 -15.28
N THR A 285 -15.87 -19.75 -14.76
CA THR A 285 -16.02 -18.46 -15.49
C THR A 285 -14.67 -17.77 -15.62
N GLN A 286 -13.89 -17.78 -14.55
CA GLN A 286 -12.53 -17.25 -14.56
C GLN A 286 -11.62 -18.10 -15.44
N ARG A 287 -11.72 -19.43 -15.39
CA ARG A 287 -10.98 -20.33 -16.29
C ARG A 287 -11.21 -19.98 -17.76
N GLU A 288 -12.47 -19.78 -18.14
CA GLU A 288 -12.83 -19.40 -19.51
C GLU A 288 -12.32 -18.01 -19.87
N THR A 289 -12.39 -17.06 -18.94
CA THR A 289 -11.83 -15.71 -19.15
C THR A 289 -10.32 -15.76 -19.39
N LEU A 290 -9.57 -16.58 -18.65
CA LEU A 290 -8.13 -16.74 -18.86
C LEU A 290 -7.82 -17.42 -20.20
N ARG A 291 -8.63 -18.40 -20.62
CA ARG A 291 -8.51 -19.03 -21.94
C ARG A 291 -8.66 -17.99 -23.06
N LEU A 292 -9.69 -17.13 -22.99
CA LEU A 292 -9.90 -16.08 -23.98
C LEU A 292 -8.72 -15.10 -24.06
N VAL A 293 -8.14 -14.71 -22.93
CA VAL A 293 -6.93 -13.86 -22.91
C VAL A 293 -5.74 -14.58 -23.56
N LEU A 294 -5.53 -15.87 -23.24
CA LEU A 294 -4.44 -16.66 -23.85
C LEU A 294 -4.61 -16.75 -25.38
N GLU A 295 -5.82 -17.03 -25.85
CA GLU A 295 -6.13 -17.08 -27.28
C GLU A 295 -5.90 -15.75 -28.00
N GLN A 296 -6.25 -14.62 -27.35
CA GLN A 296 -5.98 -13.27 -27.88
C GLN A 296 -4.49 -12.99 -28.05
N HIS A 297 -3.65 -13.58 -27.21
CA HIS A 297 -2.18 -13.50 -27.28
C HIS A 297 -1.55 -14.62 -28.12
N GLY A 298 -2.35 -15.40 -28.87
CA GLY A 298 -1.86 -16.43 -29.80
C GLY A 298 -1.53 -17.78 -29.15
N HIS A 299 -1.85 -17.97 -27.87
CA HIS A 299 -1.70 -19.26 -27.19
C HIS A 299 -2.92 -20.14 -27.45
N HIS A 300 -2.87 -20.95 -28.51
CA HIS A 300 -3.97 -21.84 -28.90
C HIS A 300 -3.84 -23.27 -28.35
N SER A 301 -2.63 -23.69 -27.97
CA SER A 301 -2.37 -25.00 -27.34
C SER A 301 -2.28 -24.82 -25.83
N VAL A 302 -3.43 -24.80 -25.16
CA VAL A 302 -3.55 -24.51 -23.73
C VAL A 302 -4.12 -25.71 -22.97
N GLU A 303 -3.34 -26.25 -22.04
CA GLU A 303 -3.79 -27.27 -21.11
C GLU A 303 -4.09 -26.64 -19.74
N PHE A 304 -5.26 -26.91 -19.16
CA PHE A 304 -5.60 -26.48 -17.81
C PHE A 304 -5.49 -27.64 -16.82
N VAL A 305 -4.54 -27.55 -15.90
CA VAL A 305 -4.28 -28.56 -14.87
C VAL A 305 -4.68 -27.99 -13.51
N SER A 306 -5.47 -28.74 -12.74
CA SER A 306 -5.92 -28.29 -11.41
C SER A 306 -5.00 -28.84 -10.33
N THR A 307 -4.69 -28.02 -9.32
CA THR A 307 -3.92 -28.46 -8.15
C THR A 307 -4.77 -29.34 -7.25
N THR A 308 -4.11 -30.07 -6.35
CA THR A 308 -4.77 -30.85 -5.29
C THR A 308 -4.32 -30.36 -3.92
N ALA A 309 -4.90 -30.91 -2.84
CA ALA A 309 -4.45 -30.59 -1.49
C ALA A 309 -3.04 -31.15 -1.21
N ASP A 310 -2.73 -32.33 -1.74
CA ASP A 310 -1.43 -33.00 -1.55
C ASP A 310 -0.34 -32.46 -2.49
N ASP A 311 -0.74 -31.86 -3.61
CA ASP A 311 0.14 -31.22 -4.58
C ASP A 311 -0.41 -29.86 -5.00
N PRO A 312 0.01 -28.77 -4.33
CA PRO A 312 -0.55 -27.43 -4.51
C PRO A 312 0.01 -26.70 -5.75
N GLY A 313 0.68 -27.40 -6.67
CA GLY A 313 1.15 -26.84 -7.95
C GLY A 313 2.54 -27.31 -8.39
N GLY A 314 3.35 -27.83 -7.46
CA GLY A 314 4.74 -28.20 -7.73
C GLY A 314 4.87 -29.39 -8.68
N GLY A 315 4.10 -30.45 -8.47
CA GLY A 315 4.13 -31.63 -9.35
C GLY A 315 3.55 -31.33 -10.73
N GLN A 316 2.51 -30.50 -10.81
CA GLN A 316 1.96 -30.04 -12.10
C GLN A 316 2.98 -29.20 -12.88
N ALA A 317 3.69 -28.29 -12.21
CA ALA A 317 4.74 -27.49 -12.84
C ALA A 317 5.92 -28.34 -13.30
N ALA A 318 6.37 -29.28 -12.47
CA ALA A 318 7.42 -30.23 -12.85
C ALA A 318 7.02 -31.10 -14.04
N ALA A 319 5.76 -31.54 -14.11
CA ALA A 319 5.22 -32.26 -15.28
C ALA A 319 5.24 -31.36 -16.53
N ALA A 320 4.74 -30.13 -16.43
CA ALA A 320 4.74 -29.17 -17.52
C ALA A 320 6.17 -28.94 -18.09
N VAL A 321 7.17 -28.81 -17.23
CA VAL A 321 8.59 -28.68 -17.66
C VAL A 321 9.06 -29.94 -18.40
N ARG A 322 8.80 -31.13 -17.86
CA ARG A 322 9.19 -32.40 -18.50
C ARG A 322 8.51 -32.59 -19.86
N ASP A 323 7.27 -32.15 -19.98
CA ASP A 323 6.45 -32.27 -21.18
C ASP A 323 6.74 -31.16 -22.20
N GLY A 324 7.72 -30.28 -21.91
CA GLY A 324 8.22 -29.26 -22.83
C GLY A 324 7.31 -28.04 -22.95
N ALA A 325 6.60 -27.66 -21.89
CA ALA A 325 5.83 -26.44 -21.86
C ALA A 325 6.70 -25.22 -22.15
N SER A 326 6.26 -24.35 -23.07
CA SER A 326 6.94 -23.11 -23.42
C SER A 326 6.54 -21.94 -22.51
N LEU A 327 5.44 -22.10 -21.77
CA LEU A 327 4.91 -21.13 -20.82
C LEU A 327 4.12 -21.88 -19.75
N VAL A 328 4.37 -21.55 -18.49
CA VAL A 328 3.52 -21.95 -17.37
C VAL A 328 2.79 -20.73 -16.84
N VAL A 329 1.47 -20.81 -16.74
CA VAL A 329 0.61 -19.80 -16.14
C VAL A 329 0.11 -20.35 -14.80
N VAL A 330 0.30 -19.61 -13.70
CA VAL A 330 -0.20 -20.01 -12.38
C VAL A 330 -1.36 -19.10 -11.95
N CYS A 331 -2.53 -19.67 -11.70
CA CYS A 331 -3.65 -18.98 -11.05
C CYS A 331 -3.90 -19.54 -9.66
N GLY A 332 -3.44 -18.79 -8.66
CA GLY A 332 -3.51 -19.20 -7.26
C GLY A 332 -3.14 -18.08 -6.29
N GLY A 333 -3.01 -18.44 -5.02
CA GLY A 333 -2.42 -17.59 -3.98
C GLY A 333 -0.91 -17.82 -3.82
N ASP A 334 -0.32 -17.18 -2.82
CA ASP A 334 1.14 -17.18 -2.59
C ASP A 334 1.73 -18.59 -2.44
N GLY A 335 1.07 -19.50 -1.72
CA GLY A 335 1.53 -20.89 -1.59
C GLY A 335 1.58 -21.66 -2.91
N THR A 336 0.53 -21.56 -3.74
CA THR A 336 0.50 -22.16 -5.09
C THR A 336 1.60 -21.56 -5.97
N ILE A 337 1.74 -20.23 -5.96
CA ILE A 337 2.76 -19.50 -6.72
C ILE A 337 4.16 -19.95 -6.28
N ARG A 338 4.42 -20.07 -4.98
CA ARG A 338 5.69 -20.55 -4.41
C ARG A 338 6.03 -21.94 -4.92
N THR A 339 5.10 -22.90 -4.84
CA THR A 339 5.39 -24.28 -5.26
C THR A 339 5.59 -24.42 -6.77
N VAL A 340 4.89 -23.61 -7.58
CA VAL A 340 5.14 -23.56 -9.02
C VAL A 340 6.50 -22.91 -9.30
N ALA A 341 6.83 -21.79 -8.64
CA ALA A 341 8.11 -21.12 -8.78
C ALA A 341 9.29 -22.01 -8.37
N ASP A 342 9.17 -22.77 -7.28
CA ASP A 342 10.16 -23.75 -6.81
C ASP A 342 10.45 -24.81 -7.88
N ALA A 343 9.40 -25.35 -8.52
CA ALA A 343 9.53 -26.34 -9.59
C ALA A 343 10.08 -25.75 -10.91
N LEU A 344 9.88 -24.45 -11.17
CA LEU A 344 10.37 -23.76 -12.35
C LEU A 344 11.76 -23.15 -12.16
N ALA A 345 12.30 -23.13 -10.95
CA ALA A 345 13.61 -22.56 -10.65
C ALA A 345 14.71 -23.17 -11.54
N ASN A 346 15.46 -22.30 -12.23
CA ASN A 346 16.55 -22.62 -13.16
C ASN A 346 16.14 -23.48 -14.38
N THR A 347 14.84 -23.66 -14.65
CA THR A 347 14.38 -24.41 -15.83
C THR A 347 14.40 -23.57 -17.10
N GLY A 348 14.36 -22.24 -16.95
CA GLY A 348 14.23 -21.29 -18.06
C GLY A 348 12.82 -21.18 -18.64
N VAL A 349 11.87 -22.02 -18.21
CA VAL A 349 10.47 -21.94 -18.64
C VAL A 349 9.83 -20.68 -18.04
N PRO A 350 9.29 -19.76 -18.86
CA PRO A 350 8.62 -18.56 -18.38
C PRO A 350 7.41 -18.87 -17.48
N LEU A 351 7.27 -18.09 -16.40
CA LEU A 351 6.11 -18.07 -15.52
C LEU A 351 5.27 -16.81 -15.75
N ALA A 352 3.97 -16.96 -15.98
CA ALA A 352 3.00 -15.87 -15.86
C ALA A 352 2.18 -16.04 -14.57
N VAL A 353 2.17 -15.01 -13.73
CA VAL A 353 1.47 -15.04 -12.43
C VAL A 353 0.09 -14.40 -12.56
N VAL A 354 -0.95 -15.17 -12.23
CA VAL A 354 -2.33 -14.72 -12.18
C VAL A 354 -2.78 -14.69 -10.71
N PRO A 355 -2.97 -13.49 -10.12
CA PRO A 355 -3.23 -13.34 -8.69
C PRO A 355 -4.68 -13.70 -8.35
N CYS A 356 -4.90 -14.95 -7.93
CA CYS A 356 -6.23 -15.49 -7.61
C CYS A 356 -6.44 -15.64 -6.07
N GLY A 357 -5.38 -15.51 -5.26
CA GLY A 357 -5.44 -15.60 -3.81
C GLY A 357 -5.79 -14.30 -3.07
N THR A 358 -5.73 -14.34 -1.74
CA THR A 358 -6.06 -13.18 -0.88
C THR A 358 -4.85 -12.26 -0.66
N GLY A 359 -3.64 -12.84 -0.55
CA GLY A 359 -2.36 -12.15 -0.35
C GLY A 359 -1.78 -11.59 -1.64
N ASN A 360 -1.35 -12.50 -2.51
CA ASN A 360 -0.72 -12.27 -3.81
C ASN A 360 0.48 -11.31 -3.68
N LEU A 361 1.31 -11.57 -2.68
CA LEU A 361 2.47 -10.77 -2.28
C LEU A 361 3.44 -10.62 -3.45
N LEU A 362 3.82 -11.72 -4.10
CA LEU A 362 4.73 -11.70 -5.25
C LEU A 362 4.14 -10.84 -6.38
N ALA A 363 2.92 -11.15 -6.82
CA ALA A 363 2.28 -10.43 -7.93
C ALA A 363 2.18 -8.91 -7.68
N ARG A 364 1.82 -8.51 -6.45
CA ARG A 364 1.71 -7.08 -6.08
C ARG A 364 3.05 -6.37 -6.06
N ASN A 365 4.10 -7.02 -5.57
CA ASN A 365 5.44 -6.42 -5.55
C ASN A 365 6.04 -6.35 -6.96
N LEU A 366 5.65 -7.26 -7.86
CA LEU A 366 6.02 -7.22 -9.27
C LEU A 366 5.17 -6.24 -10.11
N GLY A 367 4.20 -5.55 -9.50
CA GLY A 367 3.38 -4.53 -10.16
C GLY A 367 2.27 -5.08 -11.04
N LEU A 368 1.89 -6.35 -10.89
CA LEU A 368 0.80 -6.94 -11.66
C LEU A 368 -0.56 -6.38 -11.19
N PRO A 369 -1.50 -6.14 -12.13
CA PRO A 369 -2.89 -5.85 -11.81
C PRO A 369 -3.51 -6.86 -10.84
N THR A 370 -4.45 -6.40 -10.01
CA THR A 370 -5.11 -7.29 -9.03
C THR A 370 -6.24 -8.14 -9.64
N ALA A 371 -6.76 -7.76 -10.80
CA ALA A 371 -7.78 -8.53 -11.51
C ALA A 371 -7.11 -9.65 -12.33
N PRO A 372 -7.49 -10.93 -12.17
CA PRO A 372 -6.83 -12.07 -12.81
C PRO A 372 -6.62 -11.91 -14.33
N ALA A 373 -7.68 -11.59 -15.07
CA ALA A 373 -7.60 -11.43 -16.53
C ALA A 373 -6.68 -10.28 -16.94
N ALA A 374 -6.75 -9.14 -16.25
CA ALA A 374 -5.87 -8.00 -16.52
C ALA A 374 -4.41 -8.29 -16.15
N ALA A 375 -4.17 -9.10 -15.12
CA ALA A 375 -2.82 -9.51 -14.74
C ALA A 375 -2.18 -10.40 -15.82
N LEU A 376 -2.95 -11.36 -16.32
CA LEU A 376 -2.51 -12.24 -17.40
C LEU A 376 -2.25 -11.45 -18.69
N ASP A 377 -3.19 -10.59 -19.08
CA ASP A 377 -3.05 -9.74 -20.26
C ASP A 377 -1.82 -8.82 -20.17
N ALA A 378 -1.59 -8.20 -19.02
CA ALA A 378 -0.44 -7.34 -18.79
C ALA A 378 0.89 -8.13 -18.77
N ALA A 379 0.91 -9.35 -18.22
CA ALA A 379 2.08 -10.23 -18.24
C ALA A 379 2.43 -10.66 -19.68
N LEU A 380 1.44 -11.11 -20.47
CA LEU A 380 1.64 -11.58 -21.84
C LEU A 380 2.03 -10.45 -22.81
N SER A 381 1.50 -9.25 -22.60
CA SER A 381 1.90 -8.02 -23.32
C SER A 381 3.31 -7.53 -22.94
N GLY A 382 3.90 -8.16 -21.94
CA GLY A 382 5.08 -7.70 -21.23
C GLY A 382 6.42 -8.12 -21.85
N SER A 383 7.42 -8.15 -20.98
CA SER A 383 8.74 -8.71 -21.26
C SER A 383 9.12 -9.74 -20.20
N LEU A 384 9.96 -10.69 -20.63
CA LEU A 384 10.54 -11.69 -19.73
C LEU A 384 11.58 -11.02 -18.84
N ARG A 385 11.50 -11.26 -17.53
CA ARG A 385 12.47 -10.79 -16.54
C ARG A 385 12.91 -11.94 -15.67
N ALA A 386 14.21 -12.03 -15.41
CA ALA A 386 14.73 -12.92 -14.39
C ALA A 386 14.53 -12.27 -13.02
N ILE A 387 13.99 -13.03 -12.07
CA ILE A 387 13.89 -12.62 -10.66
C ILE A 387 14.60 -13.66 -9.79
N ASP A 388 15.08 -13.18 -8.66
CA ASP A 388 15.76 -13.97 -7.65
C ASP A 388 14.75 -14.80 -6.86
N LEU A 389 15.20 -15.96 -6.39
CA LEU A 389 14.47 -16.77 -5.42
C LEU A 389 15.28 -16.91 -4.15
N GLY A 390 14.61 -16.90 -3.00
CA GLY A 390 15.26 -17.26 -1.75
C GLY A 390 15.27 -18.78 -1.58
N HIS A 391 16.43 -19.41 -1.61
CA HIS A 391 16.60 -20.81 -1.25
C HIS A 391 16.71 -20.93 0.27
N ILE A 392 15.99 -21.88 0.85
CA ILE A 392 15.89 -22.02 2.30
C ILE A 392 15.96 -23.49 2.73
N GLU A 393 16.73 -23.75 3.78
CA GLU A 393 16.90 -25.07 4.37
C GLU A 393 17.12 -24.97 5.88
N GLY A 394 17.03 -26.09 6.60
CA GLY A 394 17.17 -26.09 8.05
C GLY A 394 17.05 -27.46 8.68
N ASP A 395 17.17 -27.51 10.00
CA ASP A 395 16.96 -28.74 10.75
C ASP A 395 15.51 -29.22 10.60
N SER A 396 15.32 -30.49 10.21
CA SER A 396 13.99 -31.06 9.94
C SER A 396 13.17 -30.32 8.88
N LEU A 397 13.84 -29.59 7.98
CA LEU A 397 13.23 -28.83 6.90
C LEU A 397 13.89 -29.21 5.56
N PRO A 398 13.15 -29.76 4.58
CA PRO A 398 13.70 -29.98 3.25
C PRO A 398 14.04 -28.64 2.59
N ALA A 399 15.10 -28.65 1.78
CA ALA A 399 15.48 -27.49 0.99
C ALA A 399 14.36 -27.14 0.00
N THR A 400 13.97 -25.86 -0.04
CA THR A 400 12.90 -25.33 -0.92
C THR A 400 13.19 -23.87 -1.25
N HIS A 401 12.35 -23.25 -2.09
CA HIS A 401 12.42 -21.82 -2.36
C HIS A 401 11.23 -21.06 -1.75
N PHE A 402 11.45 -19.78 -1.45
CA PHE A 402 10.43 -18.78 -1.20
C PHE A 402 10.56 -17.66 -2.24
N THR A 403 9.43 -17.08 -2.61
CA THR A 403 9.33 -16.03 -3.63
C THR A 403 9.20 -14.64 -3.02
N ALA A 404 8.58 -14.54 -1.85
CA ALA A 404 8.28 -13.29 -1.18
C ALA A 404 9.07 -13.13 0.11
N MET A 405 8.75 -13.93 1.13
CA MET A 405 9.29 -13.78 2.47
C MET A 405 9.36 -15.12 3.19
N SER A 406 10.27 -15.22 4.15
CA SER A 406 10.33 -16.31 5.12
C SER A 406 10.67 -15.74 6.48
N GLY A 407 10.23 -16.39 7.56
CA GLY A 407 10.50 -15.90 8.89
C GLY A 407 10.56 -16.98 9.95
N ALA A 408 11.06 -16.58 11.11
CA ALA A 408 11.01 -17.37 12.34
C ALA A 408 10.60 -16.51 13.53
N GLY A 409 9.94 -17.14 14.50
CA GLY A 409 9.43 -16.48 15.70
C GLY A 409 7.97 -16.03 15.53
N LEU A 410 7.66 -14.78 15.91
CA LEU A 410 6.28 -14.32 16.11
C LEU A 410 5.33 -14.50 14.91
N ASP A 411 5.83 -14.34 13.68
CA ASP A 411 5.02 -14.43 12.45
C ASP A 411 4.52 -15.87 12.27
N ALA A 412 5.48 -16.81 12.33
CA ALA A 412 5.21 -18.23 12.23
C ALA A 412 4.36 -18.76 13.40
N ALA A 413 4.58 -18.26 14.62
CA ALA A 413 3.77 -18.62 15.79
C ALA A 413 2.29 -18.20 15.66
N MET A 414 2.02 -17.10 14.95
CA MET A 414 0.67 -16.62 14.69
C MET A 414 -0.05 -17.52 13.67
N LEU A 415 0.69 -18.02 12.68
CA LEU A 415 0.21 -18.93 11.64
C LEU A 415 -0.01 -20.36 12.16
N GLU A 416 0.90 -20.90 12.99
CA GLU A 416 0.77 -22.25 13.59
C GLU A 416 -0.44 -22.41 14.53
N ASN A 417 -0.82 -21.34 15.26
CA ASN A 417 -1.99 -21.38 16.14
C ASN A 417 -3.33 -21.29 15.39
N THR A 418 -3.29 -21.23 14.06
CA THR A 418 -4.48 -21.22 13.19
C THR A 418 -4.60 -22.58 12.50
N GLY A 419 -4.94 -23.63 13.26
CA GLY A 419 -5.09 -24.99 12.73
C GLY A 419 -6.16 -25.12 11.63
N ASP A 420 -5.95 -26.07 10.71
CA ASP A 420 -6.67 -26.31 9.45
C ASP A 420 -8.19 -26.53 9.54
N GLY A 421 -8.76 -26.62 10.74
CA GLY A 421 -10.22 -26.72 10.97
C GLY A 421 -10.94 -25.38 11.19
N THR A 422 -10.24 -24.24 11.20
CA THR A 422 -10.82 -22.95 11.62
C THR A 422 -10.72 -21.86 10.54
N LYS A 423 -10.79 -22.26 9.27
CA LYS A 423 -10.81 -21.30 8.14
C LYS A 423 -12.21 -20.81 7.74
N SER A 424 -13.30 -21.33 8.32
CA SER A 424 -14.67 -20.91 7.95
C SER A 424 -15.69 -20.71 9.07
N ALA A 425 -15.36 -20.95 10.34
CA ALA A 425 -16.28 -20.68 11.45
C ALA A 425 -15.50 -20.27 12.71
N ILE A 426 -16.01 -19.28 13.45
CA ILE A 426 -15.43 -18.63 14.66
C ILE A 426 -14.59 -17.38 14.36
N GLY A 427 -15.29 -16.29 14.05
CA GLY A 427 -15.21 -15.01 14.76
C GLY A 427 -13.87 -14.28 14.91
N TRP A 428 -13.88 -13.00 14.51
CA TRP A 428 -12.88 -11.95 14.75
C TRP A 428 -12.24 -11.86 16.18
N PRO A 429 -12.86 -12.30 17.30
CA PRO A 429 -12.22 -12.22 18.60
C PRO A 429 -10.97 -13.11 18.74
N ALA A 430 -10.90 -14.24 18.01
CA ALA A 430 -9.71 -15.12 18.05
C ALA A 430 -8.47 -14.45 17.44
N TYR A 431 -8.64 -13.67 16.36
CA TYR A 431 -7.57 -12.93 15.70
C TYR A 431 -7.10 -11.70 16.50
N VAL A 432 -8.00 -10.97 17.16
CA VAL A 432 -7.64 -9.85 18.04
C VAL A 432 -6.90 -10.35 19.28
N VAL A 433 -7.35 -11.47 19.86
CA VAL A 433 -6.66 -12.14 20.96
C VAL A 433 -5.30 -12.69 20.51
N ALA A 434 -5.17 -13.21 19.28
CA ALA A 434 -3.89 -13.60 18.71
C ALA A 434 -2.96 -12.40 18.55
N GLY A 435 -3.40 -11.30 17.93
CA GLY A 435 -2.59 -10.07 17.77
C GLY A 435 -2.17 -9.42 19.10
N VAL A 436 -3.05 -9.38 20.10
CA VAL A 436 -2.72 -8.86 21.45
C VAL A 436 -1.83 -9.84 22.24
N ARG A 437 -1.99 -11.16 22.08
CA ARG A 437 -1.06 -12.16 22.63
C ARG A 437 0.31 -12.10 21.96
N SER A 438 0.36 -11.76 20.67
CA SER A 438 1.61 -11.60 19.92
C SER A 438 2.47 -10.45 20.44
N LEU A 439 1.86 -9.40 21.03
CA LEU A 439 2.59 -8.35 21.76
C LEU A 439 3.33 -8.87 23.02
N ARG A 440 2.97 -10.06 23.51
CA ARG A 440 3.58 -10.74 24.68
C ARG A 440 4.46 -11.94 24.32
N ALA A 441 4.73 -12.21 23.04
CA ALA A 441 5.56 -13.35 22.65
C ALA A 441 6.93 -13.33 23.34
N PRO A 442 7.50 -14.49 23.68
CA PRO A 442 8.83 -14.53 24.28
C PRO A 442 9.87 -13.98 23.30
N ARG A 443 10.91 -13.34 23.82
CA ARG A 443 12.09 -12.99 23.03
C ARG A 443 12.93 -14.25 22.85
N MET A 444 13.56 -14.39 21.69
CA MET A 444 14.50 -15.47 21.37
C MET A 444 15.90 -14.90 21.20
N SER A 445 16.92 -15.65 21.62
CA SER A 445 18.30 -15.35 21.23
C SER A 445 18.58 -15.99 19.87
N VAL A 446 19.15 -15.21 18.96
CA VAL A 446 19.51 -15.65 17.61
C VAL A 446 20.97 -15.27 17.33
N SER A 447 21.73 -16.24 16.85
CA SER A 447 23.06 -16.04 16.29
C SER A 447 22.93 -16.00 14.77
N ILE A 448 23.34 -14.89 14.17
CA ILE A 448 23.16 -14.59 12.74
C ILE A 448 24.55 -14.48 12.11
N ARG A 449 24.82 -15.27 11.09
CA ARG A 449 25.99 -15.09 10.22
C ARG A 449 25.53 -14.75 8.82
N LEU A 450 25.98 -13.61 8.30
CA LEU A 450 25.67 -13.12 6.96
C LEU A 450 26.94 -13.21 6.11
N ASP A 451 26.84 -13.91 4.98
CA ASP A 451 27.94 -14.21 4.07
C ASP A 451 29.17 -14.77 4.83
N ASP A 452 30.36 -14.25 4.54
CA ASP A 452 31.62 -14.57 5.24
C ASP A 452 31.89 -13.60 6.42
N GLY A 453 30.85 -12.90 6.90
CA GLY A 453 30.94 -11.95 7.99
C GLY A 453 31.06 -12.60 9.38
N PRO A 454 31.32 -11.77 10.41
CA PRO A 454 31.32 -12.23 11.80
C PRO A 454 29.93 -12.69 12.26
N VAL A 455 29.90 -13.56 13.27
CA VAL A 455 28.64 -13.97 13.90
C VAL A 455 28.10 -12.82 14.75
N LEU A 456 26.87 -12.40 14.48
CA LEU A 456 26.12 -11.41 15.22
C LEU A 456 25.19 -12.10 16.21
N HIS A 457 25.33 -11.80 17.50
CA HIS A 457 24.38 -12.24 18.52
C HIS A 457 23.31 -11.16 18.72
N ARG A 458 22.04 -11.54 18.59
CA ARG A 458 20.89 -10.64 18.74
C ARG A 458 19.82 -11.28 19.61
N THR A 459 19.00 -10.41 20.20
CA THR A 459 17.72 -10.81 20.79
C THR A 459 16.63 -10.31 19.85
N ALA A 460 15.65 -11.14 19.55
CA ALA A 460 14.57 -10.80 18.64
C ALA A 460 13.24 -11.36 19.13
N ARG A 461 12.13 -10.82 18.66
CA ARG A 461 10.80 -11.44 18.72
C ARG A 461 10.43 -12.09 17.39
N MET A 462 11.01 -11.59 16.31
CA MET A 462 10.78 -12.05 14.94
C MET A 462 12.03 -11.74 14.12
N VAL A 463 12.37 -12.67 13.23
CA VAL A 463 13.31 -12.45 12.13
C VAL A 463 12.58 -12.72 10.82
N LEU A 464 12.80 -11.86 9.84
CA LEU A 464 12.17 -11.95 8.52
C LEU A 464 13.24 -11.85 7.44
N LEU A 465 13.29 -12.83 6.57
CA LEU A 465 14.05 -12.89 5.33
C LEU A 465 13.11 -12.47 4.20
N ALA A 466 13.50 -11.51 3.37
CA ALA A 466 12.64 -10.93 2.36
C ALA A 466 13.34 -10.87 1.00
N ASN A 467 12.63 -11.32 -0.03
CA ASN A 467 12.97 -11.10 -1.44
C ASN A 467 12.18 -9.92 -2.03
N ILE A 468 11.05 -9.56 -1.40
CA ILE A 468 10.22 -8.42 -1.79
C ILE A 468 9.92 -7.52 -0.59
N GLY A 469 9.74 -6.22 -0.84
CA GLY A 469 9.70 -5.25 0.26
C GLY A 469 8.34 -5.01 0.92
N ARG A 470 7.23 -5.37 0.26
CA ARG A 470 5.87 -5.06 0.74
C ARG A 470 5.08 -6.31 1.12
N VAL A 471 4.39 -6.22 2.25
CA VAL A 471 3.44 -7.25 2.72
C VAL A 471 2.00 -6.90 2.34
N GLN A 472 1.07 -7.80 2.70
CA GLN A 472 -0.35 -7.63 2.47
C GLN A 472 -0.85 -6.32 3.11
N GLY A 473 -1.47 -5.46 2.30
CA GLY A 473 -1.95 -4.14 2.74
C GLY A 473 -1.05 -2.97 2.33
N GLY A 474 0.04 -3.26 1.61
CA GLY A 474 0.92 -2.25 1.03
C GLY A 474 1.92 -1.65 2.00
N ALA A 475 2.00 -2.19 3.23
CA ALA A 475 3.03 -1.81 4.19
C ALA A 475 4.40 -2.28 3.67
N ALA A 476 5.35 -1.35 3.56
CA ALA A 476 6.73 -1.66 3.22
C ALA A 476 7.43 -2.13 4.49
N LEU A 477 7.46 -3.46 4.69
CA LEU A 477 8.09 -4.08 5.85
C LEU A 477 9.61 -4.07 5.69
N VAL A 478 10.09 -4.22 4.46
CA VAL A 478 11.50 -4.15 4.09
C VAL A 478 11.63 -3.26 2.84
N PRO A 479 11.56 -1.92 2.98
CA PRO A 479 11.35 -1.01 1.85
C PRO A 479 12.41 -1.07 0.72
N ALA A 480 13.60 -1.60 1.03
CA ALA A 480 14.73 -1.67 0.11
C ALA A 480 14.85 -2.99 -0.66
N ALA A 481 14.00 -3.99 -0.35
CA ALA A 481 14.08 -5.30 -0.98
C ALA A 481 13.62 -5.23 -2.45
N GLU A 482 14.50 -5.68 -3.34
CA GLU A 482 14.33 -5.71 -4.78
C GLU A 482 14.49 -7.16 -5.25
N PRO A 483 13.54 -7.74 -5.99
CA PRO A 483 13.56 -9.16 -6.34
C PRO A 483 14.51 -9.51 -7.49
N ASP A 484 15.37 -8.59 -7.93
CA ASP A 484 16.26 -8.74 -9.08
C ASP A 484 17.65 -8.10 -8.88
N ASP A 485 18.07 -7.90 -7.62
CA ASP A 485 19.35 -7.27 -7.28
C ASP A 485 20.45 -8.26 -6.84
N GLY A 486 20.13 -9.56 -6.81
CA GLY A 486 21.02 -10.64 -6.42
C GLY A 486 21.29 -10.72 -4.93
N LEU A 487 20.44 -10.10 -4.09
CA LEU A 487 20.52 -10.09 -2.64
C LEU A 487 19.17 -10.48 -2.02
N LEU A 488 19.21 -10.87 -0.74
CA LEU A 488 18.04 -10.95 0.13
C LEU A 488 18.21 -9.96 1.28
N ASP A 489 17.10 -9.57 1.89
CA ASP A 489 17.09 -8.71 3.06
C ASP A 489 16.70 -9.46 4.33
N LEU A 490 17.34 -9.13 5.45
CA LEU A 490 17.01 -9.62 6.78
C LEU A 490 16.54 -8.45 7.66
N ALA A 491 15.34 -8.56 8.20
CA ALA A 491 14.81 -7.67 9.23
C ALA A 491 14.76 -8.40 10.58
N VAL A 492 15.37 -7.81 11.61
CA VAL A 492 15.38 -8.32 12.98
C VAL A 492 14.54 -7.41 13.86
N PHE A 493 13.43 -7.90 14.38
CA PHE A 493 12.48 -7.13 15.19
C PHE A 493 12.68 -7.40 16.67
N ASP A 494 12.98 -6.36 17.45
CA ASP A 494 13.10 -6.43 18.91
C ASP A 494 12.33 -5.30 19.63
N PRO A 495 11.01 -5.15 19.40
CA PRO A 495 10.22 -4.12 20.08
C PRO A 495 10.04 -4.43 21.58
N HIS A 496 10.22 -3.39 22.40
CA HIS A 496 9.98 -3.43 23.85
C HIS A 496 8.61 -2.86 24.24
N GLY A 497 7.71 -3.74 24.71
CA GLY A 497 6.37 -3.37 25.14
C GLY A 497 5.50 -2.72 24.04
N PRO A 498 4.30 -2.21 24.38
CA PRO A 498 3.40 -1.59 23.40
C PRO A 498 4.00 -0.37 22.68
N GLY A 499 4.81 0.42 23.39
CA GLY A 499 5.51 1.58 22.83
C GLY A 499 6.57 1.19 21.79
N GLY A 500 7.26 0.06 21.97
CA GLY A 500 8.20 -0.47 20.98
C GLY A 500 7.52 -0.79 19.65
N TRP A 501 6.33 -1.39 19.71
CA TRP A 501 5.51 -1.69 18.52
C TRP A 501 5.02 -0.43 17.79
N LEU A 502 4.64 0.61 18.52
CA LEU A 502 4.32 1.91 17.90
C LEU A 502 5.53 2.52 17.19
N ARG A 503 6.74 2.36 17.76
CA ARG A 503 7.98 2.81 17.12
C ARG A 503 8.31 1.99 15.87
N VAL A 504 8.06 0.68 15.85
CA VAL A 504 8.13 -0.14 14.61
C VAL A 504 7.23 0.48 13.55
N GLY A 505 5.96 0.74 13.88
CA GLY A 505 5.02 1.41 12.98
C GLY A 505 5.55 2.73 12.44
N GLY A 506 6.14 3.56 13.31
CA GLY A 506 6.80 4.81 12.90
C GLY A 506 8.00 4.63 11.96
N VAL A 507 8.82 3.59 12.16
CA VAL A 507 9.96 3.27 11.28
C VAL A 507 9.48 2.83 9.90
N LEU A 508 8.45 1.97 9.85
CA LEU A 508 7.86 1.49 8.59
C LEU A 508 7.23 2.64 7.78
N LEU A 509 6.59 3.60 8.44
CA LEU A 509 6.02 4.79 7.79
C LEU A 509 7.07 5.74 7.21
N ARG A 510 8.27 5.77 7.79
CA ARG A 510 9.34 6.69 7.35
C ARG A 510 10.14 6.18 6.16
N GLY A 511 10.05 4.89 5.81
CA GLY A 511 10.72 4.27 4.65
C GLY A 511 12.23 4.56 4.60
N ARG A 512 13.04 3.78 5.35
CA ARG A 512 14.51 3.97 5.29
C ARG A 512 15.07 3.51 3.94
N SER A 513 16.06 4.25 3.44
CA SER A 513 16.87 3.89 2.26
C SER A 513 17.76 2.68 2.54
N LYS A 514 18.07 1.92 1.46
CA LYS A 514 18.92 0.71 1.41
C LYS A 514 20.14 0.82 2.35
N PRO A 515 20.37 -0.14 3.27
CA PRO A 515 21.63 -0.18 4.01
C PRO A 515 22.81 -0.35 3.03
N PRO A 516 24.00 0.20 3.33
CA PRO A 516 25.14 0.11 2.43
C PRO A 516 25.51 -1.34 2.10
N SER A 517 25.79 -1.61 0.82
CA SER A 517 26.20 -2.93 0.29
C SER A 517 27.42 -3.49 1.04
N PRO A 518 27.56 -4.82 1.21
CA PRO A 518 28.73 -5.46 1.85
C PRO A 518 30.07 -5.27 1.13
N SER A 519 30.14 -4.55 0.01
CA SER A 519 31.34 -4.40 -0.82
C SER A 519 32.00 -3.03 -0.66
N ALA A 520 32.56 -2.78 0.53
CA ALA A 520 33.68 -1.86 0.76
C ALA A 520 34.23 -2.15 2.17
N GLU A 521 35.34 -2.89 2.22
CA GLU A 521 36.24 -3.07 3.38
C GLU A 521 35.64 -2.74 4.77
N GLY A 522 35.21 -3.79 5.48
CA GLY A 522 35.36 -3.86 6.94
C GLY A 522 34.58 -2.86 7.81
N SER A 523 33.54 -2.19 7.31
CA SER A 523 32.71 -1.30 8.14
C SER A 523 31.33 -1.91 8.44
N PHE A 524 31.32 -2.97 9.24
CA PHE A 524 30.19 -3.15 10.17
C PHE A 524 30.22 -1.94 11.12
N PRO A 525 29.07 -1.31 11.44
CA PRO A 525 29.06 -0.30 12.49
C PRO A 525 29.67 -0.89 13.78
N PRO A 526 30.39 -0.09 14.58
CA PRO A 526 31.15 -0.60 15.73
C PRO A 526 30.27 -1.44 16.66
N VAL A 527 30.84 -2.55 17.14
CA VAL A 527 30.23 -3.46 18.14
C VAL A 527 30.08 -2.79 19.51
N ASP A 528 30.65 -1.60 19.70
CA ASP A 528 30.51 -0.81 20.93
C ASP A 528 29.64 0.42 20.68
N GLY A 529 28.36 0.29 21.02
CA GLY A 529 27.36 1.35 20.86
C GLY A 529 26.15 0.89 20.06
N ALA A 530 25.59 -0.28 20.39
CA ALA A 530 24.23 -0.60 19.98
C ALA A 530 23.34 0.56 20.46
N ASP A 531 22.74 1.29 19.52
CA ASP A 531 21.67 2.23 19.81
C ASP A 531 20.53 1.40 20.40
N HIS A 532 20.52 1.25 21.74
CA HIS A 532 19.64 0.42 22.57
C HIS A 532 18.16 0.83 22.48
N GLY A 533 17.74 1.47 21.40
CA GLY A 533 16.41 1.99 21.15
C GLY A 533 15.83 1.72 19.76
N THR A 534 16.55 1.13 18.79
CA THR A 534 15.96 0.91 17.45
C THR A 534 15.14 -0.37 17.42
N PRO A 535 13.82 -0.33 17.15
CA PRO A 535 12.96 -1.50 17.32
C PRO A 535 13.07 -2.52 16.17
N VAL A 536 13.78 -2.17 15.08
CA VAL A 536 14.04 -3.02 13.91
C VAL A 536 15.44 -2.74 13.37
N GLU A 537 16.23 -3.79 13.14
CA GLU A 537 17.50 -3.76 12.39
C GLU A 537 17.30 -4.37 10.99
N TYR A 538 17.97 -3.83 9.97
CA TYR A 538 17.91 -4.32 8.59
C TYR A 538 19.31 -4.65 8.08
N PHE A 539 19.44 -5.76 7.37
CA PHE A 539 20.67 -6.22 6.74
C PHE A 539 20.36 -6.75 5.34
N THR A 540 21.37 -6.78 4.47
CA THR A 540 21.33 -7.48 3.18
C THR A 540 22.37 -8.59 3.16
N PHE A 541 22.10 -9.66 2.43
CA PHE A 541 22.99 -10.83 2.39
C PHE A 541 22.80 -11.64 1.10
N ARG A 542 23.79 -12.46 0.73
CA ARG A 542 23.61 -13.54 -0.25
C ARG A 542 23.36 -14.87 0.42
N ARG A 543 24.04 -15.12 1.55
CA ARG A 543 23.84 -16.30 2.38
C ARG A 543 23.67 -15.88 3.84
N ALA A 544 22.70 -16.45 4.53
CA ALA A 544 22.48 -16.24 5.95
C ALA A 544 22.35 -17.58 6.68
N GLU A 545 22.94 -17.66 7.87
CA GLU A 545 22.75 -18.75 8.81
C GLU A 545 22.23 -18.18 10.14
N LEU A 546 21.03 -18.60 10.52
CA LEU A 546 20.35 -18.20 11.74
C LEU A 546 20.24 -19.40 12.67
N ARG A 547 20.86 -19.30 13.85
CA ARG A 547 20.80 -20.31 14.91
C ARG A 547 20.05 -19.77 16.11
N PHE A 548 18.97 -20.45 16.48
CA PHE A 548 18.14 -20.10 17.63
C PHE A 548 18.54 -20.93 18.85
N ASP A 549 18.49 -20.31 20.04
CA ASP A 549 18.75 -20.98 21.32
C ASP A 549 17.70 -22.05 21.69
N SER A 550 16.50 -21.91 21.12
CA SER A 550 15.31 -22.69 21.37
C SER A 550 14.60 -23.00 20.06
N VAL A 551 13.73 -24.02 20.05
CA VAL A 551 12.96 -24.38 18.85
C VAL A 551 12.01 -23.23 18.52
N GLN A 552 12.13 -22.71 17.30
CA GLN A 552 11.28 -21.62 16.81
C GLN A 552 10.33 -22.12 15.72
N PRO A 553 9.09 -21.63 15.70
CA PRO A 553 8.21 -21.80 14.56
C PRO A 553 8.78 -21.06 13.34
N ARG A 554 8.53 -21.60 12.14
CA ARG A 554 9.07 -21.09 10.86
C ARG A 554 7.95 -20.97 9.82
N GLU A 555 8.11 -20.11 8.83
CA GLU A 555 7.18 -19.97 7.70
C GLU A 555 7.87 -19.61 6.38
N PHE A 556 7.19 -19.89 5.25
CA PHE A 556 7.58 -19.47 3.91
C PHE A 556 6.36 -18.98 3.13
N ASP A 557 6.42 -17.75 2.63
CA ASP A 557 5.34 -17.09 1.87
C ASP A 557 3.95 -17.22 2.51
N GLY A 558 3.88 -17.23 3.85
CA GLY A 558 2.64 -17.36 4.63
C GLY A 558 2.19 -18.80 4.93
N ASP A 559 2.95 -19.82 4.51
CA ASP A 559 2.70 -21.22 4.85
C ASP A 559 3.54 -21.64 6.07
N PRO A 560 2.94 -22.27 7.11
CA PRO A 560 3.68 -22.81 8.24
C PRO A 560 4.68 -23.89 7.82
N ALA A 561 5.86 -23.87 8.44
CA ALA A 561 6.91 -24.84 8.25
C ALA A 561 7.16 -25.62 9.54
N ARG A 562 7.87 -26.74 9.45
CA ARG A 562 8.27 -27.49 10.66
C ARG A 562 9.11 -26.60 11.58
N PRO A 563 8.85 -26.52 12.89
CA PRO A 563 9.69 -25.78 13.84
C PRO A 563 11.12 -26.33 13.92
N GLY A 564 12.09 -25.48 14.27
CA GLY A 564 13.48 -25.90 14.44
C GLY A 564 14.39 -24.80 14.97
N ARG A 565 15.69 -25.10 15.05
CA ARG A 565 16.72 -24.23 15.63
C ARG A 565 17.71 -23.68 14.61
N LEU A 566 17.68 -24.18 13.38
CA LEU A 566 18.59 -23.75 12.32
C LEU A 566 17.77 -23.34 11.09
N LEU A 567 18.04 -22.14 10.60
CA LEU A 567 17.50 -21.67 9.32
C LEU A 567 18.65 -21.11 8.50
N MET A 568 18.83 -21.66 7.31
CA MET A 568 19.82 -21.22 6.35
C MET A 568 19.10 -20.70 5.12
N ALA A 569 19.49 -19.52 4.65
CA ALA A 569 18.92 -18.89 3.48
C ALA A 569 20.03 -18.50 2.50
N GLU A 570 19.80 -18.67 1.22
CA GLU A 570 20.72 -18.31 0.15
C GLU A 570 19.92 -17.73 -1.01
N VAL A 571 20.37 -16.60 -1.56
CA VAL A 571 19.78 -16.06 -2.78
C VAL A 571 20.14 -16.94 -3.97
N ARG A 572 19.18 -17.18 -4.87
CA ARG A 572 19.37 -17.79 -6.18
C ARG A 572 19.13 -16.71 -7.23
N PRO A 573 20.19 -15.99 -7.66
CA PRO A 573 20.03 -14.85 -8.54
C PRO A 573 19.46 -15.25 -9.91
N GLY A 574 18.43 -14.54 -10.37
CA GLY A 574 17.80 -14.76 -11.67
C GLY A 574 17.22 -16.17 -11.87
N ALA A 575 16.94 -16.90 -10.80
CA ALA A 575 16.54 -18.30 -10.87
C ALA A 575 15.15 -18.52 -11.51
N LEU A 576 14.28 -17.50 -11.53
CA LEU A 576 12.95 -17.62 -12.11
C LEU A 576 12.74 -16.61 -13.24
N SER A 577 12.35 -17.10 -14.41
CA SER A 577 11.96 -16.26 -15.54
C SER A 577 10.47 -15.95 -15.46
N VAL A 578 10.10 -14.69 -15.31
CA VAL A 578 8.71 -14.24 -15.11
C VAL A 578 8.32 -13.24 -16.19
N LEU A 579 7.15 -13.46 -16.81
CA LEU A 579 6.54 -12.49 -17.70
C LEU A 579 5.91 -11.36 -16.88
N LEU A 580 6.41 -10.15 -17.10
CA LEU A 580 5.98 -8.97 -16.36
C LEU A 580 5.61 -7.85 -17.32
N PRO A 581 4.66 -6.98 -16.95
CA PRO A 581 4.26 -5.85 -17.79
C PRO A 581 5.50 -5.07 -18.22
N SER A 582 5.55 -4.76 -19.52
CA SER A 582 6.58 -3.90 -20.08
C SER A 582 6.58 -2.62 -19.24
N ARG A 583 7.73 -2.23 -18.69
CA ARG A 583 7.84 -0.91 -18.07
C ARG A 583 7.54 0.08 -19.19
N GLU A 584 6.37 0.71 -19.19
CA GLU A 584 6.06 1.78 -20.15
C GLU A 584 7.20 2.78 -20.11
N ALA A 585 7.79 3.03 -21.28
CA ALA A 585 9.04 3.75 -21.47
C ALA A 585 8.98 5.22 -21.08
#